data_AF-A0A392P030-F1
#
_entry.id   AF-A0A392P030-F1
#
_cell.length_a   1.000
_cell.length_b   1.000
_cell.length_c   1.000
_cell.angle_alpha   90.00
_cell.angle_beta   90.00
_cell.angle_gamma   90.00
#
_symmetry.space_group_name_H-M   'P 1'
#
loop_
_entity.id
_entity.type
_entity.pdbx_description
1 polymer ?
#
loop_
_entity_poly.entity_id
_entity_poly.type
_entity_poly.pdbx_seq_one_letter_code
_entity_poly.pdbx_strand_id
1 'polypeptide(L)'
;MVKVIQQSQVAPPPGLLPSPTTLPLTVFDTPWFYCQYPIKRIFFYHFPHPTHYFLQTTLPILKHSLSLTLQHFFPFSSNLVIPSDSQTAPYIRYLSSTNALSFTVAESAADFNLLISDSQDAQNWHPLVPDLSSSSTEQNSTRVIPIMAIQVTVMPNSGLSICLAFKHVAADGKSLHHFMKFWPLFQKTEQTTKTIRLLNTLSAS
;
A
#
# COMPACT_ATOMS: atom_id res chain seq x y z
N MET A 1 -19.26 9.69 2.77
CA MET A 1 -18.19 10.71 2.67
C MET A 1 -17.02 10.23 3.50
N VAL A 2 -15.80 10.33 2.97
CA VAL A 2 -14.56 9.94 3.67
C VAL A 2 -13.82 11.20 4.09
N LYS A 3 -13.39 11.25 5.35
CA LYS A 3 -12.61 12.34 5.95
C LYS A 3 -11.19 11.86 6.16
N VAL A 4 -10.22 12.47 5.47
CA VAL A 4 -8.80 12.20 5.71
C VAL A 4 -8.41 12.73 7.10
N ILE A 5 -7.83 11.86 7.91
CA ILE A 5 -7.36 12.17 9.27
C ILE A 5 -5.87 12.47 9.26
N GLN A 6 -5.10 11.62 8.57
CA GLN A 6 -3.65 11.72 8.53
C GLN A 6 -3.12 11.23 7.19
N GLN A 7 -2.22 12.00 6.59
CA GLN A 7 -1.35 11.52 5.51
C GLN A 7 0.07 11.41 6.03
N SER A 8 0.77 10.37 5.58
CA SER A 8 2.12 10.07 6.03
C SER A 8 2.87 9.28 4.98
N GLN A 9 4.19 9.25 5.11
CA GLN A 9 5.08 8.45 4.27
C GLN A 9 5.69 7.35 5.13
N VAL A 10 5.73 6.12 4.60
CA VAL A 10 6.32 4.95 5.28
C VAL A 10 7.46 4.41 4.41
N ALA A 11 8.68 4.52 4.91
CA ALA A 11 9.87 4.02 4.24
C ALA A 11 10.35 2.71 4.89
N PRO A 12 11.13 1.87 4.17
CA PRO A 12 11.94 0.82 4.79
C PRO A 12 12.84 1.37 5.91
N PRO A 13 13.28 0.54 6.87
CA PRO A 13 14.11 1.01 7.96
C PRO A 13 15.48 1.48 7.43
N PRO A 14 16.06 2.56 8.00
CA PRO A 14 17.35 3.09 7.55
C PRO A 14 18.46 2.03 7.63
N GLY A 15 19.31 1.98 6.60
CA GLY A 15 20.51 1.13 6.59
C GLY A 15 20.28 -0.35 6.28
N LEU A 16 19.04 -0.82 6.13
CA LEU A 16 18.75 -2.22 5.80
C LEU A 16 18.71 -2.51 4.29
N LEU A 17 18.55 -1.48 3.45
CA LEU A 17 18.58 -1.57 2.00
C LEU A 17 19.72 -0.71 1.42
N PRO A 18 20.53 -1.24 0.49
CA PRO A 18 21.45 -0.43 -0.30
C PRO A 18 20.70 0.68 -1.06
N SER A 19 21.37 1.81 -1.27
CA SER A 19 20.78 2.94 -1.99
C SER A 19 21.83 3.53 -2.94
N PRO A 20 21.58 3.56 -4.26
CA PRO A 20 20.37 3.12 -4.94
C PRO A 20 20.22 1.58 -4.97
N THR A 21 18.98 1.09 -4.95
CA THR A 21 18.65 -0.28 -5.35
C THR A 21 17.77 -0.23 -6.59
N THR A 22 18.10 -1.02 -7.60
CA THR A 22 17.37 -1.06 -8.88
C THR A 22 16.91 -2.47 -9.22
N LEU A 23 15.74 -2.58 -9.82
CA LEU A 23 15.19 -3.82 -10.36
C LEU A 23 14.84 -3.60 -11.85
N PRO A 24 15.59 -4.21 -12.78
CA PRO A 24 15.26 -4.12 -14.20
C PRO A 24 13.93 -4.84 -14.48
N LEU A 25 13.14 -4.30 -15.39
CA LEU A 25 11.92 -4.96 -15.84
C LEU A 25 12.26 -6.15 -16.75
N THR A 26 11.45 -7.19 -16.64
CA THR A 26 11.51 -8.38 -17.49
C THR A 26 10.47 -8.28 -18.61
N VAL A 27 10.56 -9.20 -19.58
CA VAL A 27 9.55 -9.33 -20.64
C VAL A 27 8.14 -9.59 -20.12
N PHE A 28 8.00 -10.15 -18.91
CA PHE A 28 6.70 -10.38 -18.27
C PHE A 28 6.09 -9.10 -17.69
N ASP A 29 6.90 -8.08 -17.43
CA ASP A 29 6.47 -6.79 -16.88
C ASP A 29 6.07 -5.81 -18.00
N THR A 30 6.60 -6.00 -19.21
CA THR A 30 6.36 -5.14 -20.38
C THR A 30 4.88 -4.95 -20.74
N PRO A 31 4.00 -5.97 -20.74
CA PRO A 31 2.58 -5.75 -21.00
C PRO A 31 1.94 -4.80 -19.98
N TRP A 32 2.38 -4.89 -18.72
CA TRP A 32 1.86 -4.08 -17.61
C TRP A 32 2.37 -2.66 -17.62
N PHE A 33 3.49 -2.38 -18.29
CA PHE A 33 3.95 -1.01 -18.55
C PHE A 33 2.92 -0.19 -19.34
N TYR A 34 2.26 -0.80 -20.32
CA TYR A 34 1.22 -0.14 -21.11
C TYR A 34 -0.11 -0.01 -20.34
N CYS A 35 -0.30 -0.79 -19.28
CA CYS A 35 -1.43 -0.66 -18.37
C CYS A 35 -1.20 0.48 -17.36
N GLN A 36 -1.61 1.68 -17.72
CA GLN A 36 -1.37 2.86 -16.88
C GLN A 36 -2.26 2.94 -15.64
N TYR A 37 -3.37 2.19 -15.61
CA TYR A 37 -4.30 2.22 -14.48
C TYR A 37 -3.76 1.39 -13.31
N PRO A 38 -3.74 1.93 -12.08
CA PRO A 38 -3.33 1.17 -10.92
C PRO A 38 -4.35 0.07 -10.61
N ILE A 39 -3.84 -1.09 -10.20
CA ILE A 39 -4.64 -2.17 -9.65
C ILE A 39 -5.04 -1.77 -8.24
N LYS A 40 -6.33 -1.94 -7.93
CA LYS A 40 -6.94 -1.61 -6.65
C LYS A 40 -7.36 -2.90 -5.96
N ARG A 41 -6.99 -3.05 -4.69
CA ARG A 41 -7.40 -4.17 -3.84
C ARG A 41 -7.84 -3.64 -2.48
N ILE A 42 -9.03 -4.03 -2.05
CA ILE A 42 -9.62 -3.64 -0.77
C ILE A 42 -9.79 -4.88 0.07
N PHE A 43 -9.43 -4.76 1.35
CA PHE A 43 -9.66 -5.76 2.37
C PHE A 43 -10.51 -5.14 3.48
N PHE A 44 -11.54 -5.84 3.92
CA PHE A 44 -12.44 -5.39 4.99
C PHE A 44 -12.26 -6.23 6.25
N TYR A 45 -12.34 -5.57 7.41
CA TYR A 45 -12.16 -6.22 8.70
C TYR A 45 -13.13 -5.66 9.72
N HIS A 46 -13.71 -6.55 10.52
CA HIS A 46 -14.46 -6.15 11.70
C HIS A 46 -13.51 -5.50 12.71
N PHE A 47 -13.90 -4.34 13.20
CA PHE A 47 -13.12 -3.52 14.12
C PHE A 47 -14.09 -2.75 15.02
N PRO A 48 -14.58 -3.37 16.12
CA PRO A 48 -15.60 -2.80 16.99
C PRO A 48 -15.00 -1.79 17.97
N HIS A 49 -14.22 -0.84 17.46
CA HIS A 49 -13.55 0.19 18.24
C HIS A 49 -13.66 1.56 17.55
N PRO A 50 -13.63 2.65 18.32
CA PRO A 50 -13.65 4.01 17.77
C PRO A 50 -12.32 4.39 17.14
N THR A 51 -12.33 5.42 16.29
CA THR A 51 -11.15 5.88 15.56
C THR A 51 -10.00 6.30 16.46
N HIS A 52 -10.25 6.94 17.60
CA HIS A 52 -9.18 7.34 18.52
C HIS A 52 -8.40 6.12 19.04
N TYR A 53 -9.09 4.99 19.27
CA TYR A 53 -8.45 3.74 19.67
C TYR A 53 -7.57 3.19 18.55
N PHE A 54 -8.04 3.22 17.29
CA PHE A 54 -7.23 2.83 16.14
C PHE A 54 -5.94 3.66 16.04
N LEU A 55 -6.04 4.98 16.15
CA LEU A 55 -4.91 5.90 16.02
C LEU A 55 -3.85 5.67 17.10
N GLN A 56 -4.25 5.37 18.34
CA GLN A 56 -3.34 5.19 19.46
C GLN A 56 -2.72 3.78 19.53
N THR A 57 -3.48 2.75 19.16
CA THR A 57 -3.08 1.36 19.39
C THR A 57 -2.66 0.63 18.12
N THR A 58 -3.45 0.73 17.05
CA THR A 58 -3.32 -0.13 15.87
C THR A 58 -2.43 0.53 14.81
N LEU A 59 -2.61 1.83 14.60
CA LEU A 59 -1.88 2.58 13.59
C LEU A 59 -0.35 2.56 13.77
N PRO A 60 0.22 2.74 14.98
CA PRO A 60 1.67 2.69 15.16
C PRO A 60 2.24 1.31 14.83
N ILE A 61 1.57 0.25 15.25
CA ILE A 61 1.95 -1.14 14.96
C ILE A 61 1.90 -1.40 13.45
N LEU A 62 0.82 -0.98 12.79
CA LEU A 62 0.61 -1.17 11.37
C LEU A 62 1.67 -0.46 10.52
N LYS A 63 2.02 0.78 10.86
CA LYS A 63 3.08 1.54 10.18
C LYS A 63 4.46 0.94 10.43
N HIS A 64 4.74 0.52 11.65
CA HIS A 64 6.02 -0.09 12.00
C HIS A 64 6.23 -1.43 11.29
N SER A 65 5.23 -2.32 11.32
CA SER A 65 5.31 -3.60 10.60
C SER A 65 5.40 -3.39 9.10
N LEU A 66 4.69 -2.39 8.55
CA LEU A 66 4.78 -2.03 7.12
C LEU A 66 6.19 -1.60 6.76
N SER A 67 6.81 -0.71 7.54
CA SER A 67 8.19 -0.28 7.34
C SER A 67 9.13 -1.50 7.29
N LEU A 68 9.05 -2.40 8.27
CA LEU A 68 9.85 -3.62 8.30
C LEU A 68 9.59 -4.54 7.10
N THR A 69 8.35 -4.65 6.63
CA THR A 69 8.01 -5.46 5.45
C THR A 69 8.55 -4.86 4.15
N LEU A 70 8.53 -3.53 4.01
CA LEU A 70 8.99 -2.85 2.81
C LEU A 70 10.49 -3.06 2.53
N GLN A 71 11.30 -3.44 3.52
CA GLN A 71 12.69 -3.82 3.24
C GLN A 71 12.79 -5.08 2.36
N HIS A 72 11.84 -6.02 2.51
CA HIS A 72 11.80 -7.26 1.74
C HIS A 72 11.02 -7.11 0.42
N PHE A 73 10.11 -6.12 0.39
CA PHE A 73 9.27 -5.79 -0.75
C PHE A 73 9.51 -4.35 -1.22
N PHE A 74 10.79 -3.99 -1.36
CA PHE A 74 11.19 -2.62 -1.70
C PHE A 74 10.55 -2.06 -2.97
N PRO A 75 10.17 -2.85 -4.01
CA PRO A 75 9.48 -2.30 -5.18
C PRO A 75 8.21 -1.53 -4.83
N PHE A 76 7.49 -1.89 -3.76
CA PHE A 76 6.27 -1.19 -3.35
C PHE A 76 6.50 0.20 -2.74
N SER A 77 7.67 0.46 -2.16
CA SER A 77 8.06 1.81 -1.73
C SER A 77 8.94 2.52 -2.76
N SER A 78 9.07 1.99 -3.97
CA SER A 78 9.94 2.51 -5.03
C SER A 78 9.16 3.29 -6.09
N ASN A 79 9.89 3.82 -7.06
CA ASN A 79 9.32 4.43 -8.26
C ASN A 79 9.69 3.63 -9.51
N LEU A 80 8.78 3.55 -10.47
CA LEU A 80 9.09 3.20 -11.85
C LEU A 80 9.79 4.39 -12.50
N VAL A 81 10.96 4.13 -13.07
CA VAL A 81 11.79 5.10 -13.78
C VAL A 81 11.71 4.80 -15.27
N ILE A 82 11.34 5.83 -16.05
CA ILE A 82 11.23 5.77 -17.50
C ILE A 82 12.20 6.81 -18.06
N PRO A 83 13.42 6.39 -18.45
CA PRO A 83 14.39 7.26 -19.09
C PRO A 83 13.82 7.88 -20.37
N SER A 84 14.29 9.08 -20.71
CA SER A 84 13.89 9.74 -21.96
C SER A 84 14.65 9.22 -23.17
N ASP A 85 15.82 8.63 -22.94
CA ASP A 85 16.60 8.02 -24.03
C ASP A 85 15.93 6.72 -24.48
N SER A 86 15.95 6.48 -25.79
CA SER A 86 15.32 5.29 -26.38
C SER A 86 16.12 4.01 -26.21
N GLN A 87 17.30 4.07 -25.58
CA GLN A 87 18.23 2.94 -25.47
C GLN A 87 18.12 2.23 -24.12
N THR A 88 17.68 2.95 -23.08
CA THR A 88 17.59 2.44 -21.71
C THR A 88 16.19 1.95 -21.42
N ALA A 89 16.06 0.67 -21.10
CA ALA A 89 14.78 0.09 -20.70
C ALA A 89 14.30 0.69 -19.36
N PRO A 90 12.97 0.84 -19.15
CA PRO A 90 12.43 1.24 -17.86
C PRO A 90 12.80 0.24 -16.75
N TYR A 91 12.92 0.75 -15.52
CA TYR A 91 13.29 -0.05 -14.35
C TYR A 91 12.67 0.52 -13.07
N ILE A 92 12.59 -0.30 -12.03
CA ILE A 92 12.15 0.15 -10.70
C ILE A 92 13.38 0.59 -9.90
N ARG A 93 13.29 1.74 -9.24
CA ARG A 93 14.38 2.31 -8.44
C ARG A 93 13.91 2.70 -7.06
N TYR A 94 14.69 2.28 -6.06
CA TYR A 94 14.61 2.71 -4.68
C TYR A 94 15.80 3.63 -4.33
N LEU A 95 15.48 4.77 -3.72
CA LEU A 95 16.39 5.75 -3.17
C LEU A 95 16.01 6.04 -1.71
N SER A 96 16.89 5.68 -0.78
CA SER A 96 16.63 5.85 0.67
C SER A 96 16.36 7.29 1.11
N SER A 97 16.85 8.28 0.37
CA SER A 97 16.67 9.70 0.68
C SER A 97 15.31 10.27 0.27
N THR A 98 14.63 9.67 -0.70
CA THR A 98 13.44 10.26 -1.34
C THR A 98 12.27 9.31 -1.48
N ASN A 99 12.47 8.00 -1.34
CA ASN A 99 11.43 7.01 -1.61
C ASN A 99 10.78 6.51 -0.33
N ALA A 100 9.46 6.60 -0.32
CA ALA A 100 8.59 6.13 0.73
C ALA A 100 7.21 5.83 0.13
N LEU A 101 6.46 4.95 0.79
CA LEU A 101 5.10 4.60 0.42
C LEU A 101 4.12 5.62 1.02
N SER A 102 3.21 6.13 0.19
CA SER A 102 2.14 7.02 0.64
C SER A 102 1.10 6.24 1.44
N PHE A 103 0.91 6.64 2.70
CA PHE A 103 0.02 5.98 3.65
C PHE A 103 -0.99 6.98 4.21
N THR A 104 -2.26 6.79 3.85
CA THR A 104 -3.38 7.63 4.25
C THR A 104 -4.24 6.93 5.29
N VAL A 105 -4.61 7.65 6.34
CA VAL A 105 -5.62 7.25 7.32
C VAL A 105 -6.82 8.15 7.15
N ALA A 106 -7.99 7.54 7.03
CA ALA A 106 -9.25 8.24 6.90
C ALA A 106 -10.33 7.62 7.78
N GLU A 107 -11.43 8.34 7.95
CA GLU A 107 -12.63 7.88 8.64
C GLU A 107 -13.83 8.04 7.71
N SER A 108 -14.78 7.11 7.81
CA SER A 108 -16.02 7.12 7.05
C SER A 108 -17.20 6.80 7.96
N ALA A 109 -18.31 7.51 7.74
CA ALA A 109 -19.60 7.18 8.35
C ALA A 109 -20.40 6.14 7.52
N ALA A 110 -19.79 5.52 6.51
CA ALA A 110 -20.43 4.50 5.70
C ALA A 110 -20.79 3.27 6.54
N ASP A 111 -21.90 2.63 6.21
CA ASP A 111 -22.32 1.38 6.83
C ASP A 111 -21.38 0.23 6.41
N PHE A 112 -20.68 -0.34 7.39
CA PHE A 112 -19.72 -1.41 7.16
C PHE A 112 -20.39 -2.71 6.67
N ASN A 113 -21.58 -3.05 7.19
CA ASN A 113 -22.31 -4.26 6.79
C ASN A 113 -22.80 -4.15 5.35
N LEU A 114 -23.20 -2.94 4.98
CA LEU A 114 -23.49 -2.59 3.60
C LEU A 114 -22.22 -2.84 2.77
N LEU A 115 -21.09 -2.19 3.07
CA LEU A 115 -19.84 -2.28 2.28
C LEU A 115 -19.31 -3.70 2.00
N ILE A 116 -19.55 -4.65 2.91
CA ILE A 116 -19.11 -6.06 2.77
C ILE A 116 -20.16 -6.99 2.16
N SER A 117 -21.37 -6.50 1.86
CA SER A 117 -22.42 -7.33 1.28
C SER A 117 -22.16 -7.63 -0.20
N ASP A 118 -22.57 -8.82 -0.66
CA ASP A 118 -22.37 -9.27 -2.04
C ASP A 118 -23.14 -8.43 -3.08
N SER A 119 -24.14 -7.66 -2.63
CA SER A 119 -25.08 -6.90 -3.46
C SER A 119 -24.76 -5.41 -3.56
N GLN A 120 -23.56 -4.97 -3.17
CA GLN A 120 -23.20 -3.56 -3.16
C GLN A 120 -22.86 -2.99 -4.53
N ASP A 121 -23.13 -1.69 -4.67
CA ASP A 121 -22.59 -0.91 -5.79
C ASP A 121 -21.10 -0.65 -5.58
N ALA A 122 -20.28 -1.00 -6.58
CA ALA A 122 -18.84 -0.76 -6.58
C ALA A 122 -18.47 0.73 -6.39
N GLN A 123 -19.37 1.65 -6.74
CA GLN A 123 -19.18 3.09 -6.50
C GLN A 123 -19.03 3.43 -5.01
N ASN A 124 -19.62 2.64 -4.11
CA ASN A 124 -19.50 2.82 -2.66
C ASN A 124 -18.06 2.61 -2.17
N TRP A 125 -17.23 1.90 -2.94
CA TRP A 125 -15.81 1.69 -2.62
C TRP A 125 -14.89 2.78 -3.16
N HIS A 126 -15.34 3.61 -4.09
CA HIS A 126 -14.49 4.65 -4.68
C HIS A 126 -13.83 5.57 -3.63
N PRO A 127 -14.53 6.01 -2.57
CA PRO A 127 -13.92 6.85 -1.53
C PRO A 127 -12.88 6.13 -0.66
N LEU A 128 -12.84 4.79 -0.69
CA LEU A 128 -11.92 3.97 0.12
C LEU A 128 -10.56 3.77 -0.57
N VAL A 129 -10.46 4.15 -1.84
CA VAL A 129 -9.28 3.92 -2.68
C VAL A 129 -8.28 5.06 -2.52
N PRO A 130 -6.99 4.79 -2.26
CA PRO A 130 -5.97 5.83 -2.25
C PRO A 130 -5.70 6.33 -3.67
N ASP A 131 -5.48 7.64 -3.79
CA ASP A 131 -4.87 8.20 -4.98
C ASP A 131 -3.37 7.88 -5.00
N LEU A 132 -2.92 7.32 -6.12
CA LEU A 132 -1.51 7.15 -6.38
C LEU A 132 -0.94 8.50 -6.82
N SER A 133 0.12 8.98 -6.16
CA SER A 133 0.74 10.27 -6.47
C SER A 133 1.08 10.37 -7.97
N SER A 134 0.86 11.55 -8.52
CA SER A 134 1.08 11.82 -9.95
C SER A 134 2.54 11.55 -10.35
N SER A 135 2.74 11.17 -11.61
CA SER A 135 4.10 11.05 -12.14
C SER A 135 4.82 12.39 -12.12
N SER A 136 6.08 12.39 -11.73
CA SER A 136 6.97 13.54 -11.78
C SER A 136 8.03 13.35 -12.87
N THR A 137 8.75 14.42 -13.17
CA THR A 137 9.84 14.41 -14.17
C THR A 137 11.10 14.95 -13.51
N GLU A 138 12.19 14.18 -13.59
CA GLU A 138 13.51 14.60 -13.13
C GLU A 138 14.17 15.58 -14.13
N GLN A 139 15.25 16.24 -13.73
CA GLN A 139 15.92 17.28 -14.52
C GLN A 139 16.38 16.80 -15.91
N ASN A 140 16.70 15.51 -16.05
CA ASN A 140 17.10 14.87 -17.30
C ASN A 140 15.91 14.38 -18.14
N SER A 141 14.70 14.92 -17.91
CA SER A 141 13.44 14.52 -18.54
C SER A 141 12.97 13.09 -18.22
N THR A 142 13.63 12.40 -17.28
CA THR A 142 13.23 11.04 -16.86
C THR A 142 11.92 11.10 -16.10
N ARG A 143 10.94 10.31 -16.54
CA ARG A 143 9.64 10.23 -15.86
C ARG A 143 9.73 9.25 -14.70
N VAL A 144 9.22 9.66 -13.55
CA VAL A 144 9.24 8.91 -12.30
C VAL A 144 7.81 8.72 -11.81
N ILE A 145 7.41 7.47 -11.64
CA ILE A 145 6.03 7.10 -11.30
C ILE A 145 6.03 6.31 -10.00
N PRO A 146 5.38 6.80 -8.93
CA PRO A 146 5.21 6.05 -7.69
C PRO A 146 4.53 4.70 -7.93
N ILE A 147 4.99 3.65 -7.25
CA ILE A 147 4.48 2.30 -7.48
C ILE A 147 3.21 2.01 -6.69
N MET A 148 3.15 2.34 -5.40
CA MET A 148 2.03 1.97 -4.53
C MET A 148 1.64 3.08 -3.56
N ALA A 149 0.35 3.13 -3.23
CA ALA A 149 -0.22 3.87 -2.13
C ALA A 149 -1.18 2.98 -1.33
N ILE A 150 -1.30 3.24 -0.03
CA ILE A 150 -2.18 2.53 0.89
C ILE A 150 -3.11 3.54 1.59
N GLN A 151 -4.39 3.19 1.68
CA GLN A 151 -5.35 3.89 2.53
C GLN A 151 -5.97 2.93 3.54
N VAL A 152 -5.98 3.33 4.81
CA VAL A 152 -6.77 2.70 5.86
C VAL A 152 -7.94 3.61 6.19
N THR A 153 -9.16 3.11 6.01
CA THR A 153 -10.38 3.85 6.35
C THR A 153 -11.07 3.17 7.52
N VAL A 154 -11.27 3.90 8.61
CA VAL A 154 -11.98 3.42 9.80
C VAL A 154 -13.48 3.76 9.68
N MET A 155 -14.34 2.76 9.90
CA MET A 155 -15.78 2.93 10.13
C MET A 155 -16.02 2.75 11.64
N PRO A 156 -16.14 3.84 12.42
CA PRO A 156 -16.08 3.79 13.87
C PRO A 156 -17.06 2.79 14.48
N ASN A 157 -16.56 1.97 15.43
CA ASN A 157 -17.33 0.95 16.15
C ASN A 157 -17.88 -0.20 15.29
N SER A 158 -17.49 -0.29 14.02
CA SER A 158 -17.96 -1.34 13.11
C SER A 158 -16.80 -2.09 12.46
N GLY A 159 -15.96 -1.38 11.70
CA GLY A 159 -14.99 -2.01 10.83
C GLY A 159 -13.89 -1.09 10.34
N LEU A 160 -12.95 -1.66 9.60
CA LEU A 160 -11.94 -0.93 8.86
C LEU A 160 -11.75 -1.54 7.48
N SER A 161 -11.37 -0.71 6.51
CA SER A 161 -10.93 -1.14 5.19
C SER A 161 -9.45 -0.80 4.98
N ILE A 162 -8.67 -1.71 4.43
CA ILE A 162 -7.32 -1.45 3.93
C ILE A 162 -7.36 -1.55 2.41
N CYS A 163 -7.12 -0.45 1.73
CA CYS A 163 -7.03 -0.40 0.27
C CYS A 163 -5.60 -0.15 -0.18
N LEU A 164 -5.16 -0.91 -1.17
CA LEU A 164 -3.90 -0.71 -1.88
C LEU A 164 -4.22 -0.34 -3.32
N ALA A 165 -3.54 0.69 -3.82
CA ALA A 165 -3.48 1.02 -5.24
C ALA A 165 -2.03 0.89 -5.70
N PHE A 166 -1.75 0.05 -6.69
CA PHE A 166 -0.38 -0.17 -7.16
C PHE A 166 -0.25 -0.39 -8.67
N LYS A 167 0.93 -0.12 -9.23
CA LYS A 167 1.24 -0.43 -10.64
C LYS A 167 1.56 -1.91 -10.81
N HIS A 168 0.82 -2.58 -11.71
CA HIS A 168 0.99 -4.02 -11.96
C HIS A 168 2.39 -4.38 -12.48
N VAL A 169 3.12 -3.41 -13.04
CA VAL A 169 4.53 -3.57 -13.46
C VAL A 169 5.47 -3.98 -12.32
N ALA A 170 5.09 -3.72 -11.06
CA ALA A 170 5.91 -4.07 -9.91
C ALA A 170 5.55 -5.42 -9.27
N ALA A 171 4.36 -5.95 -9.55
CA ALA A 171 3.88 -7.17 -8.91
C ALA A 171 2.67 -7.77 -9.64
N ASP A 172 2.66 -9.09 -9.73
CA ASP A 172 1.46 -9.86 -10.05
C ASP A 172 0.63 -10.17 -8.79
N GLY A 173 -0.49 -10.87 -8.97
CA GLY A 173 -1.38 -11.25 -7.87
C GLY A 173 -0.68 -12.12 -6.82
N LYS A 174 0.26 -12.98 -7.21
CA LYS A 174 1.00 -13.85 -6.27
C LYS A 174 1.97 -13.04 -5.40
N SER A 175 2.67 -12.09 -6.02
CA SER A 175 3.60 -11.18 -5.33
C SER A 175 2.86 -10.29 -4.34
N LEU A 176 1.70 -9.75 -4.73
CA LEU A 176 0.83 -8.99 -3.83
C LEU A 176 0.32 -9.86 -2.67
N HIS A 177 -0.15 -11.07 -2.95
CA HIS A 177 -0.60 -12.01 -1.92
C HIS A 177 0.50 -12.32 -0.90
N HIS A 178 1.71 -12.55 -1.38
CA HIS A 178 2.86 -12.81 -0.51
C HIS A 178 3.17 -11.61 0.37
N PHE A 179 3.15 -10.39 -0.18
CA PHE A 179 3.30 -9.16 0.61
C PHE A 179 2.24 -9.04 1.70
N MET A 180 0.96 -9.26 1.37
CA MET A 180 -0.12 -9.20 2.34
C MET A 180 0.02 -10.25 3.44
N LYS A 181 0.47 -11.47 3.11
CA LYS A 181 0.76 -12.51 4.12
C LYS A 181 1.96 -12.18 5.00
N PHE A 182 2.96 -11.50 4.45
CA PHE A 182 4.21 -11.21 5.14
C PHE A 182 4.13 -9.97 6.04
N TRP A 183 3.31 -8.98 5.67
CA TRP A 183 3.10 -7.75 6.43
C TRP A 183 2.78 -7.97 7.93
N PRO A 184 1.84 -8.85 8.33
CA PRO A 184 1.58 -9.09 9.75
C PRO A 184 2.74 -9.64 10.57
N LEU A 185 3.71 -10.31 9.94
CA LEU A 185 4.68 -11.15 10.66
C LEU A 185 5.67 -10.33 11.51
N PHE A 186 5.80 -9.03 11.23
CA PHE A 186 6.76 -8.14 11.91
C PHE A 186 6.19 -7.41 13.13
N GLN A 187 5.15 -7.96 13.76
CA GLN A 187 4.62 -7.43 15.02
C GLN A 187 5.48 -7.89 16.21
N LYS A 188 6.18 -6.96 16.89
CA LYS A 188 6.91 -7.23 18.15
C LYS A 188 5.92 -7.53 19.31
N THR A 189 5.92 -8.80 19.74
CA THR A 189 5.68 -9.42 21.07
C THR A 189 4.58 -9.00 22.07
N GLU A 190 3.98 -10.07 22.65
CA GLU A 190 3.28 -10.32 23.94
C GLU A 190 1.90 -9.73 24.31
N GLN A 191 1.39 -8.64 23.74
CA GLN A 191 0.01 -8.17 24.06
C GLN A 191 -1.01 -8.35 22.92
N THR A 192 -0.61 -9.04 21.85
CA THR A 192 -1.20 -8.84 20.52
C THR A 192 -2.14 -9.98 20.08
N THR A 193 -2.78 -10.71 20.98
CA THR A 193 -3.66 -11.83 20.59
C THR A 193 -4.91 -11.38 19.79
N LYS A 194 -5.29 -10.09 19.85
CA LYS A 194 -6.44 -9.54 19.09
C LYS A 194 -6.05 -8.91 17.74
N THR A 195 -4.94 -8.17 17.65
CA THR A 195 -4.47 -7.58 16.38
C THR A 195 -3.91 -8.64 15.43
N ILE A 196 -3.33 -9.73 15.97
CA ILE A 196 -2.88 -10.90 15.20
C ILE A 196 -4.06 -11.57 14.45
N ARG A 197 -5.28 -11.59 15.02
CA ARG A 197 -6.46 -12.14 14.32
C ARG A 197 -6.89 -11.29 13.13
N LEU A 198 -6.68 -9.97 13.20
CA LEU A 198 -7.13 -9.03 12.17
C LEU A 198 -6.26 -9.11 10.90
N LEU A 199 -5.00 -9.51 11.04
CA LEU A 199 -4.09 -9.67 9.91
C LEU A 199 -3.83 -11.14 9.53
N ASN A 200 -4.02 -12.13 10.40
CA ASN A 200 -3.90 -13.55 10.00
C ASN A 200 -5.02 -14.00 9.03
N THR A 201 -6.14 -13.27 9.00
CA THR A 201 -7.17 -13.40 7.95
C THR A 201 -6.67 -12.96 6.56
N LEU A 202 -5.51 -12.29 6.45
CA LEU A 202 -4.83 -12.01 5.17
C LEU A 202 -4.37 -13.29 4.44
N SER A 203 -4.42 -14.44 5.11
CA SER A 203 -3.93 -15.70 4.55
C SER A 203 -5.00 -16.58 3.88
N ALA A 204 -6.29 -16.27 4.08
CA ALA A 204 -7.41 -17.14 3.77
C ALA A 204 -8.55 -16.43 2.99
N SER A 205 -8.20 -15.78 1.90
CA SER A 205 -9.12 -15.43 0.81
C SER A 205 -8.42 -15.67 -0.53
#